data_AF-A0AAN7IPM2-F1
#
_entry.id   AF-A0AAN7IPM2-F1
#
_cell.length_a   1.000
_cell.length_b   1.000
_cell.length_c   1.000
_cell.angle_alpha   90.00
_cell.angle_beta   90.00
_cell.angle_gamma   90.00
#
_symmetry.space_group_name_H-M   'P 1'
#
loop_
_entity.id
_entity.type
_entity.pdbx_description
1 polymer ?
#
loop_
_entity_poly.entity_id
_entity_poly.type
_entity_poly.pdbx_seq_one_letter_code
_entity_poly.pdbx_strand_id
1 'polypeptide(L)'
;MGLEIVEPNRCIRGCCTSNSIPLHLPPSSYTLLSPIARGAESVVYEATLFGKKVAVKKPILSTSDDIDKFHKELQLLCKIDHPGIATLLAAHAKPPNYMFFFKLYESPNLADKLHSEEWSPGVDQALMITVQLAKALQYLHNLGIVHRDVKPANILLGKNLYPHLADFGLAEYKKDLKGVSVENWKSTGKPTGGFHKRNMVGTLIYMAPEILKKEIHTEKSDVYSFGISINELLTGVIPYTDLRAEAQAHTVLEMNYTEQQLTAAVVSDRLRPVLAGPELGAPSSLLSLIQRCWDANPQNRPSFDDIVGELDSILEHRKTVKEEEMTLIEPPSSNDDQLMDVTNKLRTYQESINWSTQGEHFSGRASLAADSSAAAAEFSARALPGFLQSSGSTSSPSNALLEAFVKTDAAFRNELDSYRKSKRVIQKDWHPGCTAVAALIVRNKLFVANAGDCRTILCRAGHPFVLTKDHVASCLEERERVVSAGGQVKWQVDTWRVGTAALQVTRSIGDDDLKPAVTAEPEMTETDLSGEDEFLVMASDGLWDVVSNTDVVNIIRDTVKEPGMCAKRLATEAAERGSKDNITVIVVFLRPVSTAERIY
;
A
#
# COMPACT_ATOMS: atom_id res chain seq x y z
N MET A 1 -10.71 -11.33 -40.29
CA MET A 1 -11.20 -10.09 -40.92
C MET A 1 -10.45 -8.93 -40.30
N GLY A 2 -9.58 -8.28 -41.08
CA GLY A 2 -8.86 -7.10 -40.63
C GLY A 2 -9.79 -5.89 -40.52
N LEU A 3 -9.38 -4.89 -39.74
CA LEU A 3 -10.07 -3.60 -39.68
C LEU A 3 -9.93 -2.91 -41.05
N GLU A 4 -11.03 -2.46 -41.64
CA GLU A 4 -10.98 -1.77 -42.93
C GLU A 4 -10.39 -0.36 -42.75
N ILE A 5 -9.29 -0.07 -43.44
CA ILE A 5 -8.60 1.21 -43.38
C ILE A 5 -9.16 2.11 -44.49
N VAL A 6 -9.73 3.26 -44.10
CA VAL A 6 -10.24 4.25 -45.06
C VAL A 6 -9.11 5.20 -45.46
N GLU A 7 -8.79 5.26 -46.74
CA GLU A 7 -7.77 6.17 -47.28
C GLU A 7 -8.34 7.57 -47.58
N PRO A 8 -7.64 8.67 -47.25
CA PRO A 8 -6.33 8.71 -46.60
C PRO A 8 -6.41 8.43 -45.08
N ASN A 9 -5.64 7.45 -44.58
CA ASN A 9 -5.60 7.12 -43.15
C ASN A 9 -4.65 8.04 -42.36
N ARG A 10 -5.07 9.30 -42.20
CA ARG A 10 -4.30 10.35 -41.52
C ARG A 10 -5.11 11.04 -40.46
N CYS A 11 -4.54 11.36 -39.30
CA CYS A 11 -5.25 12.11 -38.25
C CYS A 11 -5.75 13.48 -38.74
N ILE A 12 -6.62 14.16 -37.98
CA ILE A 12 -7.21 15.45 -38.39
C ILE A 12 -6.17 16.55 -38.69
N ARG A 13 -5.02 16.51 -38.02
CA ARG A 13 -3.90 17.45 -38.23
C ARG A 13 -2.94 17.04 -39.34
N GLY A 14 -3.12 15.85 -39.94
CA GLY A 14 -2.21 15.29 -40.94
C GLY A 14 -0.84 14.86 -40.40
N CYS A 15 -0.58 14.97 -39.09
CA CYS A 15 0.72 14.65 -38.49
C CYS A 15 0.90 13.18 -38.12
N CYS A 16 -0.17 12.37 -38.07
CA CYS A 16 -0.10 10.93 -37.79
C CYS A 16 -0.62 10.16 -39.01
N THR A 17 0.09 9.10 -39.40
CA THR A 17 -0.26 8.19 -40.51
C THR A 17 0.05 6.76 -40.11
N SER A 18 -0.77 5.80 -40.52
CA SER A 18 -0.50 4.36 -40.31
C SER A 18 -1.04 3.52 -41.45
N ASN A 19 -0.32 2.46 -41.80
CA ASN A 19 -0.74 1.49 -42.82
C ASN A 19 -1.47 0.28 -42.22
N SER A 20 -1.46 0.13 -40.89
CA SER A 20 -1.99 -1.04 -40.18
C SER A 20 -3.04 -0.69 -39.12
N ILE A 21 -3.03 0.54 -38.61
CA ILE A 21 -3.91 1.00 -37.54
C ILE A 21 -4.87 2.06 -38.10
N PRO A 22 -6.19 1.81 -38.15
CA PRO A 22 -7.14 2.83 -38.55
C PRO A 22 -7.14 3.99 -37.54
N LEU A 23 -6.97 5.22 -38.03
CA LEU A 23 -6.91 6.45 -37.23
C LEU A 23 -8.26 7.19 -37.17
N HIS A 24 -9.24 6.69 -37.92
CA HIS A 24 -10.62 7.13 -37.90
C HIS A 24 -11.55 5.93 -37.89
N LEU A 25 -12.50 5.96 -36.97
CA LEU A 25 -13.51 4.93 -36.82
C LEU A 25 -14.89 5.51 -37.10
N PRO A 26 -15.72 4.87 -37.94
CA PRO A 26 -17.14 5.21 -38.08
C PRO A 26 -17.86 5.07 -36.72
N PRO A 27 -18.83 5.93 -36.37
CA PRO A 27 -19.56 5.80 -35.11
C PRO A 27 -20.25 4.44 -34.88
N SER A 28 -20.62 3.74 -35.96
CA SER A 28 -21.22 2.39 -35.91
C SER A 28 -20.22 1.27 -35.64
N SER A 29 -18.92 1.55 -35.71
CA SER A 29 -17.87 0.53 -35.56
C SER A 29 -17.59 0.16 -34.11
N TYR A 30 -17.98 1.00 -33.14
CA TYR A 30 -17.72 0.75 -31.74
C TYR A 30 -18.88 1.18 -30.82
N THR A 31 -18.99 0.50 -29.68
CA THR A 31 -19.93 0.84 -28.60
C THR A 31 -19.18 0.90 -27.28
N LEU A 32 -19.16 2.07 -26.63
CA LEU A 32 -18.64 2.20 -25.27
C LEU A 32 -19.58 1.53 -24.27
N LEU A 33 -19.03 0.75 -23.35
CA LEU A 33 -19.72 0.10 -22.25
C LEU A 33 -19.39 0.85 -20.94
N SER A 34 -19.12 0.11 -19.86
CA SER A 34 -18.78 0.68 -18.56
C SER A 34 -17.34 1.21 -18.49
N PRO A 35 -17.07 2.25 -17.68
CA PRO A 35 -15.71 2.63 -17.33
C PRO A 35 -15.03 1.51 -16.52
N ILE A 36 -13.77 1.20 -16.86
CA ILE A 36 -12.92 0.23 -16.13
C ILE A 36 -11.96 0.98 -15.20
N ALA A 37 -11.42 2.13 -15.63
CA ALA A 37 -10.48 2.90 -14.83
C ALA A 37 -10.61 4.41 -15.10
N ARG A 38 -10.35 5.24 -14.08
CA ARG A 38 -10.29 6.71 -14.18
C ARG A 38 -8.95 7.19 -13.66
N GLY A 39 -8.16 7.84 -14.52
CA GLY A 39 -6.93 8.51 -14.16
C GLY A 39 -7.05 10.03 -14.26
N ALA A 40 -6.01 10.75 -13.85
CA ALA A 40 -5.97 12.21 -13.92
C ALA A 40 -6.05 12.76 -15.36
N GLU A 41 -5.52 12.01 -16.34
CA GLU A 41 -5.39 12.45 -17.73
C GLU A 41 -6.32 11.71 -18.71
N SER A 42 -6.97 10.63 -18.28
CA SER A 42 -7.84 9.83 -19.15
C SER A 42 -8.82 8.94 -18.38
N VAL A 43 -9.87 8.52 -19.07
CA VAL A 43 -10.81 7.48 -18.60
C VAL A 43 -10.74 6.28 -19.54
N VAL A 44 -10.58 5.09 -18.99
CA VAL A 44 -10.57 3.83 -19.74
C VAL A 44 -11.93 3.15 -19.64
N TYR A 45 -12.49 2.76 -20.77
CA TYR A 45 -13.78 2.08 -20.88
C TYR A 45 -13.61 0.67 -21.42
N GLU A 46 -14.46 -0.25 -20.99
CA GLU A 46 -14.74 -1.44 -21.78
C GLU A 46 -15.55 -1.01 -23.00
N ALA A 47 -15.28 -1.58 -24.17
CA ALA A 47 -16.06 -1.31 -25.36
C ALA A 47 -16.11 -2.54 -26.26
N THR A 48 -17.00 -2.51 -27.24
CA THR A 48 -16.95 -3.40 -28.40
C THR A 48 -16.44 -2.64 -29.61
N LEU A 49 -15.54 -3.24 -30.39
CA LEU A 49 -15.05 -2.75 -31.68
C LEU A 49 -15.28 -3.86 -32.71
N PHE A 50 -16.18 -3.61 -33.66
CA PHE A 50 -16.66 -4.63 -34.62
C PHE A 50 -17.08 -5.95 -33.95
N GLY A 51 -17.79 -5.84 -32.82
CA GLY A 51 -18.28 -6.99 -32.05
C GLY A 51 -17.25 -7.69 -31.16
N LYS A 52 -15.97 -7.27 -31.17
CA LYS A 52 -14.94 -7.79 -30.26
C LYS A 52 -14.74 -6.88 -29.06
N LYS A 53 -14.56 -7.44 -27.86
CA LYS A 53 -14.25 -6.67 -26.66
C LYS A 53 -12.87 -6.03 -26.76
N VAL A 54 -12.79 -4.75 -26.39
CA VAL A 54 -11.58 -3.91 -26.41
C VAL A 54 -11.58 -2.95 -25.21
N ALA A 55 -10.41 -2.39 -24.89
CA ALA A 55 -10.26 -1.31 -23.94
C ALA A 55 -10.15 0.03 -24.68
N VAL A 56 -10.87 1.05 -24.25
CA VAL A 56 -10.86 2.38 -24.89
C VAL A 56 -10.35 3.43 -23.91
N LYS A 57 -9.15 3.96 -24.16
CA LYS A 57 -8.59 5.10 -23.42
C LYS A 57 -9.11 6.39 -24.06
N LYS A 58 -9.96 7.12 -23.32
CA LYS A 58 -10.47 8.43 -23.69
C LYS A 58 -9.71 9.51 -22.91
N PRO A 59 -8.76 10.24 -23.52
CA PRO A 59 -8.05 11.32 -22.86
C PRO A 59 -8.97 12.48 -22.48
N ILE A 60 -8.63 13.18 -21.40
CA ILE A 60 -9.25 14.43 -20.99
C ILE A 60 -8.47 15.55 -21.66
N LEU A 61 -9.03 16.12 -22.73
CA LEU A 61 -8.37 17.14 -23.55
C LEU A 61 -9.01 18.50 -23.28
N SER A 62 -8.32 19.36 -22.54
CA SER A 62 -8.82 20.71 -22.20
C SER A 62 -8.01 21.83 -22.86
N THR A 63 -6.75 21.58 -23.20
CA THR A 63 -5.84 22.57 -23.80
C THR A 63 -5.31 22.11 -25.16
N SER A 64 -4.71 23.03 -25.92
CA SER A 64 -3.97 22.70 -27.14
C SER A 64 -2.83 21.72 -26.87
N ASP A 65 -2.14 21.91 -25.74
CA ASP A 65 -0.99 21.11 -25.34
C ASP A 65 -1.40 19.65 -25.08
N ASP A 66 -2.59 19.42 -24.52
CA ASP A 66 -3.12 18.06 -24.32
C ASP A 66 -3.39 17.35 -25.65
N ILE A 67 -3.87 18.10 -26.65
CA ILE A 67 -4.08 17.56 -28.01
C ILE A 67 -2.73 17.26 -28.68
N ASP A 68 -1.72 18.10 -28.47
CA ASP A 68 -0.36 17.86 -28.97
C ASP A 68 0.23 16.58 -28.36
N LYS A 69 0.07 16.38 -27.05
CA LYS A 69 0.47 15.14 -26.35
C LYS A 69 -0.25 13.91 -26.92
N PHE A 70 -1.57 14.00 -27.15
CA PHE A 70 -2.33 12.90 -27.76
C PHE A 70 -1.75 12.51 -29.13
N HIS A 71 -1.50 13.48 -30.01
CA HIS A 71 -0.95 13.19 -31.34
C HIS A 71 0.46 12.62 -31.27
N LYS A 72 1.26 13.04 -30.29
CA LYS A 72 2.59 12.50 -30.06
C LYS A 72 2.55 11.06 -29.57
N GLU A 73 1.71 10.75 -28.58
CA GLU A 73 1.47 9.38 -28.11
C GLU A 73 1.00 8.50 -29.28
N LEU A 74 0.07 8.99 -30.10
CA LEU A 74 -0.40 8.28 -31.29
C LEU A 74 0.72 8.01 -32.31
N GLN A 75 1.61 8.97 -32.55
CA GLN A 75 2.76 8.78 -33.46
C GLN A 75 3.73 7.72 -32.97
N LEU A 76 3.94 7.62 -31.65
CA LEU A 76 4.77 6.58 -31.04
C LEU A 76 4.09 5.21 -31.17
N LEU A 77 2.84 5.11 -30.72
CA LEU A 77 2.07 3.86 -30.76
C LEU A 77 1.94 3.31 -32.19
N CYS A 78 1.84 4.15 -33.22
CA CYS A 78 1.78 3.70 -34.61
C CYS A 78 3.08 3.04 -35.12
N LYS A 79 4.21 3.19 -34.42
CA LYS A 79 5.50 2.59 -34.80
C LYS A 79 5.89 1.39 -33.94
N ILE A 80 5.12 1.10 -32.89
CA ILE A 80 5.43 0.07 -31.92
C ILE A 80 4.67 -1.20 -32.29
N ASP A 81 5.39 -2.31 -32.44
CA ASP A 81 4.82 -3.63 -32.70
C ASP A 81 5.67 -4.68 -31.97
N HIS A 82 5.22 -5.07 -30.78
CA HIS A 82 5.91 -6.04 -29.94
C HIS A 82 4.90 -6.80 -29.06
N PRO A 83 5.03 -8.14 -28.89
CA PRO A 83 4.06 -8.93 -28.13
C PRO A 83 3.99 -8.54 -26.64
N GLY A 84 5.09 -8.06 -26.05
CA GLY A 84 5.14 -7.57 -24.67
C GLY A 84 4.69 -6.11 -24.48
N ILE A 85 4.05 -5.49 -25.47
CA ILE A 85 3.52 -4.11 -25.39
C ILE A 85 2.01 -4.13 -25.66
N ALA A 86 1.28 -3.27 -24.96
CA ALA A 86 -0.15 -3.10 -25.13
C ALA A 86 -0.51 -2.76 -26.58
N THR A 87 -1.26 -3.65 -27.24
CA THR A 87 -1.52 -3.53 -28.69
C THR A 87 -2.59 -2.50 -29.00
N LEU A 88 -2.22 -1.43 -29.72
CA LEU A 88 -3.16 -0.46 -30.28
C LEU A 88 -3.84 -1.07 -31.52
N LEU A 89 -5.15 -1.29 -31.43
CA LEU A 89 -5.97 -1.86 -32.52
C LEU A 89 -6.49 -0.77 -33.46
N ALA A 90 -6.86 0.39 -32.90
CA ALA A 90 -7.41 1.51 -33.64
C ALA A 90 -7.25 2.81 -32.84
N ALA A 91 -7.39 3.95 -33.51
CA ALA A 91 -7.55 5.25 -32.86
C ALA A 91 -8.70 6.03 -33.53
N HIS A 92 -9.30 6.94 -32.79
CA HIS A 92 -10.16 7.98 -33.34
C HIS A 92 -9.47 9.33 -33.07
N ALA A 93 -8.77 9.86 -34.07
CA ALA A 93 -7.97 11.08 -33.95
C ALA A 93 -8.69 12.30 -34.56
N LYS A 94 -9.97 12.48 -34.19
CA LYS A 94 -10.86 13.57 -34.65
C LYS A 94 -11.75 14.10 -33.53
N PRO A 95 -12.08 15.41 -33.53
CA PRO A 95 -13.10 15.97 -32.65
C PRO A 95 -14.49 15.38 -32.94
N PRO A 96 -15.38 15.33 -31.95
CA PRO A 96 -15.17 15.76 -30.55
C PRO A 96 -14.58 14.66 -29.65
N ASN A 97 -14.36 13.44 -30.17
CA ASN A 97 -14.09 12.25 -29.35
C ASN A 97 -12.75 11.60 -29.69
N TYR A 98 -11.66 12.15 -29.15
CA TYR A 98 -10.34 11.52 -29.25
C TYR A 98 -10.28 10.24 -28.41
N MET A 99 -9.83 9.13 -29.01
CA MET A 99 -9.82 7.80 -28.35
C MET A 99 -8.71 6.90 -28.89
N PHE A 100 -8.16 6.06 -28.02
CA PHE A 100 -7.30 4.92 -28.37
C PHE A 100 -8.02 3.61 -28.04
N PHE A 101 -8.00 2.65 -28.96
CA PHE A 101 -8.63 1.35 -28.81
C PHE A 101 -7.55 0.28 -28.70
N PHE A 102 -7.39 -0.28 -27.51
CA PHE A 102 -6.40 -1.31 -27.22
C PHE A 102 -7.05 -2.69 -27.13
N LYS A 103 -6.24 -3.73 -27.33
CA LYS A 103 -6.62 -5.08 -26.93
C LYS A 103 -7.00 -5.09 -25.44
N LEU A 104 -8.11 -5.73 -25.10
CA LEU A 104 -8.50 -5.97 -23.71
C LEU A 104 -7.74 -7.18 -23.17
N TYR A 105 -7.14 -7.05 -21.99
CA TYR A 105 -6.40 -8.10 -21.30
C TYR A 105 -7.25 -8.68 -20.16
N GLU A 106 -7.10 -9.98 -19.88
CA GLU A 106 -8.01 -10.72 -19.01
C GLU A 106 -7.77 -10.50 -17.51
N SER A 107 -6.55 -10.15 -17.12
CA SER A 107 -6.16 -9.92 -15.72
C SER A 107 -5.96 -8.43 -15.46
N PRO A 108 -6.05 -7.98 -14.19
CA PRO A 108 -5.75 -6.61 -13.84
C PRO A 108 -4.26 -6.27 -14.11
N ASN A 109 -3.90 -5.00 -13.98
CA ASN A 109 -2.49 -4.61 -14.06
C ASN A 109 -1.69 -5.23 -12.90
N LEU A 110 -0.37 -5.22 -13.01
CA LEU A 110 0.51 -5.88 -12.05
C LEU A 110 0.38 -5.29 -10.63
N ALA A 111 0.17 -3.97 -10.49
CA ALA A 111 -0.03 -3.36 -9.18
C ALA A 111 -1.31 -3.87 -8.49
N ASP A 112 -2.43 -3.87 -9.21
CA ASP A 112 -3.71 -4.37 -8.70
C ASP A 112 -3.63 -5.88 -8.41
N LYS A 113 -2.91 -6.64 -9.26
CA LYS A 113 -2.69 -8.06 -9.02
C LYS A 113 -1.93 -8.29 -7.72
N LEU A 114 -0.81 -7.59 -7.51
CA LEU A 114 0.02 -7.72 -6.31
C LEU A 114 -0.71 -7.24 -5.04
N HIS A 115 -1.33 -6.06 -5.09
CA HIS A 115 -1.78 -5.35 -3.88
C HIS A 115 -3.28 -5.44 -3.62
N SER A 116 -4.11 -5.53 -4.67
CA SER A 116 -5.57 -5.63 -4.51
C SER A 116 -6.06 -7.08 -4.47
N GLU A 117 -5.40 -7.98 -5.19
CA GLU A 117 -5.68 -9.42 -5.13
C GLU A 117 -4.70 -10.18 -4.21
N GLU A 118 -3.81 -9.46 -3.52
CA GLU A 118 -2.79 -10.01 -2.58
C GLU A 118 -1.97 -11.16 -3.20
N TRP A 119 -1.74 -11.07 -4.51
CA TRP A 119 -1.08 -12.13 -5.24
C TRP A 119 0.42 -12.17 -4.93
N SER A 120 0.88 -13.30 -4.40
CA SER A 120 2.30 -13.56 -4.17
C SER A 120 2.84 -14.52 -5.26
N PRO A 121 3.54 -14.02 -6.29
CA PRO A 121 4.08 -14.87 -7.35
C PRO A 121 5.19 -15.78 -6.83
N GLY A 122 5.16 -17.05 -7.25
CA GLY A 122 6.35 -17.88 -7.20
C GLY A 122 7.47 -17.29 -8.07
N VAL A 123 8.73 -17.56 -7.70
CA VAL A 123 9.89 -16.90 -8.31
C VAL A 123 10.02 -17.19 -9.81
N ASP A 124 9.60 -18.35 -10.30
CA ASP A 124 9.59 -18.64 -11.74
C ASP A 124 8.64 -17.74 -12.51
N GLN A 125 7.48 -17.45 -11.92
CA GLN A 125 6.48 -16.58 -12.50
C GLN A 125 6.98 -15.13 -12.49
N ALA A 126 7.60 -14.69 -11.39
CA ALA A 126 8.24 -13.39 -11.29
C ALA A 126 9.38 -13.23 -12.31
N LEU A 127 10.21 -14.27 -12.48
CA LEU A 127 11.30 -14.29 -13.44
C LEU A 127 10.79 -14.24 -14.88
N MET A 128 9.72 -15.00 -15.20
CA MET A 128 9.08 -14.93 -16.52
C MET A 128 8.59 -13.52 -16.83
N ILE A 129 7.86 -12.89 -15.90
CA ILE A 129 7.38 -11.51 -16.06
C ILE A 129 8.56 -10.55 -16.27
N THR A 130 9.61 -10.71 -15.46
CA THR A 130 10.83 -9.89 -15.53
C THR A 130 11.52 -9.99 -16.90
N VAL A 131 11.69 -11.21 -17.43
CA VAL A 131 12.30 -11.46 -18.75
C VAL A 131 11.47 -10.83 -19.86
N GLN A 132 10.15 -11.05 -19.87
CA GLN A 132 9.27 -10.55 -20.93
C GLN A 132 9.20 -9.00 -20.92
N LEU A 133 9.17 -8.40 -19.73
CA LEU A 133 9.21 -6.94 -19.58
C LEU A 133 10.56 -6.37 -20.05
N ALA A 134 11.69 -7.03 -19.73
CA ALA A 134 13.01 -6.62 -20.19
C ALA A 134 13.09 -6.62 -21.73
N LYS A 135 12.55 -7.66 -22.39
CA LYS A 135 12.50 -7.76 -23.87
C LYS A 135 11.65 -6.66 -24.49
N ALA A 136 10.53 -6.30 -23.87
CA ALA A 136 9.70 -5.17 -24.33
C ALA A 136 10.43 -3.82 -24.22
N LEU A 137 11.17 -3.59 -23.13
CA LEU A 137 11.94 -2.35 -22.94
C LEU A 137 13.18 -2.30 -23.83
N GLN A 138 13.86 -3.43 -24.04
CA GLN A 138 14.92 -3.59 -25.04
C GLN A 138 14.45 -3.16 -26.43
N TYR A 139 13.29 -3.67 -26.85
CA TYR A 139 12.67 -3.31 -28.13
C TYR A 139 12.43 -1.79 -28.25
N LEU A 140 11.87 -1.15 -27.23
CA LEU A 140 11.63 0.30 -27.23
C LEU A 140 12.94 1.10 -27.33
N HIS A 141 13.95 0.72 -26.55
CA HIS A 141 15.24 1.41 -26.54
C HIS A 141 15.97 1.26 -27.87
N ASN A 142 15.85 0.11 -28.54
CA ASN A 142 16.37 -0.11 -29.89
C ASN A 142 15.68 0.74 -30.96
N LEU A 143 14.41 1.10 -30.76
CA LEU A 143 13.71 2.12 -31.58
C LEU A 143 14.08 3.56 -31.20
N GLY A 144 14.92 3.75 -30.18
CA GLY A 144 15.26 5.06 -29.63
C GLY A 144 14.10 5.71 -28.89
N ILE A 145 13.19 4.92 -28.31
CA ILE A 145 12.05 5.39 -27.51
C ILE A 145 12.33 5.10 -26.03
N VAL A 146 12.13 6.09 -25.16
CA VAL A 146 12.23 5.96 -23.70
C VAL A 146 10.82 6.07 -23.11
N HIS A 147 10.44 5.14 -22.24
CA HIS A 147 9.09 5.02 -21.69
C HIS A 147 8.79 6.09 -20.63
N ARG A 148 9.73 6.33 -19.70
CA ARG A 148 9.70 7.36 -18.62
C ARG A 148 8.66 7.15 -17.51
N ASP A 149 7.84 6.10 -17.58
CA ASP A 149 6.87 5.76 -16.52
C ASP A 149 6.70 4.24 -16.35
N VAL A 150 7.80 3.50 -16.25
CA VAL A 150 7.77 2.05 -15.99
C VAL A 150 7.39 1.81 -14.52
N LYS A 151 6.28 1.11 -14.28
CA LYS A 151 5.78 0.76 -12.93
C LYS A 151 4.74 -0.36 -13.02
N PRO A 152 4.45 -1.10 -11.94
CA PRO A 152 3.45 -2.18 -11.96
C PRO A 152 2.05 -1.76 -12.43
N ALA A 153 1.61 -0.53 -12.14
CA ALA A 153 0.31 -0.02 -12.62
C ALA A 153 0.23 0.09 -14.16
N ASN A 154 1.38 0.21 -14.84
CA ASN A 154 1.48 0.31 -16.30
C ASN A 154 1.85 -1.03 -16.96
N ILE A 155 1.83 -2.14 -16.21
CA ILE A 155 2.10 -3.49 -16.74
C ILE A 155 0.78 -4.27 -16.72
N LEU A 156 0.17 -4.46 -17.88
CA LEU A 156 -1.07 -5.23 -18.02
C LEU A 156 -0.76 -6.72 -18.09
N LEU A 157 -1.60 -7.56 -17.48
CA LEU A 157 -1.42 -9.01 -17.48
C LEU A 157 -2.42 -9.67 -18.43
N GLY A 158 -1.91 -10.34 -19.46
CA GLY A 158 -2.72 -11.13 -20.38
C GLY A 158 -2.92 -12.57 -19.90
N LYS A 159 -3.43 -13.40 -20.81
CA LYS A 159 -3.50 -14.86 -20.62
C LYS A 159 -2.18 -15.43 -20.08
N ASN A 160 -2.28 -16.32 -19.09
CA ASN A 160 -1.15 -16.93 -18.38
C ASN A 160 -0.20 -15.90 -17.72
N LEU A 161 -0.72 -14.72 -17.37
CA LEU A 161 0.00 -13.63 -16.70
C LEU A 161 1.21 -13.11 -17.49
N TYR A 162 1.18 -13.21 -18.82
CA TYR A 162 2.20 -12.56 -19.67
C TYR A 162 2.09 -11.03 -19.58
N PRO A 163 3.18 -10.31 -19.30
CA PRO A 163 3.14 -8.87 -19.11
C PRO A 163 3.12 -8.13 -20.45
N HIS A 164 2.37 -7.03 -20.47
CA HIS A 164 2.26 -6.10 -21.59
C HIS A 164 2.43 -4.68 -21.07
N LEU A 165 3.54 -4.04 -21.44
CA LEU A 165 3.82 -2.65 -21.04
C LEU A 165 2.82 -1.70 -21.71
N ALA A 166 2.22 -0.81 -20.93
CA ALA A 166 1.18 0.11 -21.34
C ALA A 166 1.50 1.55 -20.92
N ASP A 167 0.67 2.48 -21.40
CA ASP A 167 0.69 3.92 -21.13
C ASP A 167 1.94 4.68 -21.62
N PHE A 168 1.86 5.16 -22.86
CA PHE A 168 2.93 5.88 -23.52
C PHE A 168 2.76 7.41 -23.46
N GLY A 169 1.90 7.93 -22.56
CA GLY A 169 1.62 9.36 -22.45
C GLY A 169 2.85 10.22 -22.10
N LEU A 170 3.85 9.63 -21.45
CA LEU A 170 5.12 10.29 -21.08
C LEU A 170 6.31 9.91 -21.97
N ALA A 171 6.13 8.96 -22.88
CA ALA A 171 7.19 8.41 -23.71
C ALA A 171 7.76 9.45 -24.70
N GLU A 172 9.05 9.32 -25.01
CA GLU A 172 9.80 10.30 -25.81
C GLU A 172 10.88 9.62 -26.65
N TYR A 173 11.21 10.20 -27.81
CA TYR A 173 12.39 9.75 -28.54
C TYR A 173 13.68 10.24 -27.87
N LYS A 174 14.69 9.38 -27.80
CA LYS A 174 16.01 9.68 -27.23
C LYS A 174 16.64 10.95 -27.83
N LYS A 175 16.46 11.18 -29.13
CA LYS A 175 16.95 12.38 -29.84
C LYS A 175 16.24 13.68 -29.43
N ASP A 176 15.01 13.57 -28.93
CA ASP A 176 14.14 14.70 -28.58
C ASP A 176 14.21 15.01 -27.07
N LEU A 177 14.93 14.19 -26.29
CA LEU A 177 15.28 14.45 -24.89
C LEU A 177 16.20 15.68 -24.82
N LYS A 178 15.60 16.88 -24.71
CA LYS A 178 16.35 18.12 -24.53
C LYS A 178 16.93 18.17 -23.12
N GLY A 179 18.21 18.56 -23.01
CA GLY A 179 18.78 18.97 -21.73
C GLY A 179 18.04 20.19 -21.21
N VAL A 180 17.59 20.14 -19.95
CA VAL A 180 17.01 21.30 -19.27
C VAL A 180 18.16 22.23 -18.89
N SER A 181 18.53 23.15 -19.79
CA SER A 181 19.46 24.22 -19.44
C SER A 181 18.76 25.28 -18.59
N VAL A 182 19.43 25.73 -17.54
CA VAL A 182 18.98 26.72 -16.56
C VAL A 182 18.58 28.06 -17.21
N GLU A 183 18.98 28.31 -18.45
CA GLU A 183 18.73 29.56 -19.19
C GLU A 183 17.29 29.68 -19.71
N ASN A 184 16.61 28.57 -20.03
CA ASN A 184 15.20 28.57 -20.45
C ASN A 184 14.21 28.88 -19.30
N TRP A 185 14.71 29.10 -18.08
CA TRP A 185 13.92 29.41 -16.88
C TRP A 185 13.55 30.89 -16.78
N LYS A 186 14.29 31.80 -17.42
CA LYS A 186 14.08 33.26 -17.31
C LYS A 186 13.38 33.83 -18.54
N SER A 187 12.07 33.66 -18.65
CA SER A 187 11.23 34.61 -19.38
C SER A 187 9.78 34.63 -18.89
N THR A 188 9.47 35.76 -18.25
CA THR A 188 8.20 36.50 -18.20
C THR A 188 6.93 35.79 -17.74
N GLY A 189 6.64 35.89 -16.43
CA GLY A 189 5.29 35.70 -15.86
C GLY A 189 5.32 35.65 -14.33
N LYS A 190 4.43 36.39 -13.66
CA LYS A 190 4.32 36.44 -12.18
C LYS A 190 4.08 35.05 -11.56
N PRO A 191 4.48 34.81 -10.29
CA PRO A 191 4.44 33.49 -9.68
C PRO A 191 3.01 33.10 -9.32
N THR A 192 2.40 32.23 -10.12
CA THR A 192 1.26 31.39 -9.72
C THR A 192 1.75 29.95 -9.63
N GLY A 193 1.39 29.26 -8.53
CA GLY A 193 1.94 27.98 -8.08
C GLY A 193 1.72 26.75 -8.99
N GLY A 194 1.53 26.92 -10.30
CA GLY A 194 1.33 25.83 -11.27
C GLY A 194 2.55 25.48 -12.12
N PHE A 195 3.64 26.24 -12.07
CA PHE A 195 4.78 26.09 -13.01
C PHE A 195 5.84 25.05 -12.63
N HIS A 196 5.76 24.41 -11.44
CA HIS A 196 6.80 23.49 -10.96
C HIS A 196 6.78 22.08 -11.60
N LYS A 197 5.76 21.73 -12.40
CA LYS A 197 5.51 20.35 -12.90
C LYS A 197 6.00 20.02 -14.32
N ARG A 198 6.47 20.98 -15.12
CA ARG A 198 6.62 20.76 -16.58
C ARG A 198 7.71 19.75 -16.99
N ASN A 199 8.71 19.49 -16.14
CA ASN A 199 9.85 18.62 -16.48
C ASN A 199 9.99 17.40 -15.57
N MET A 200 9.18 17.27 -14.52
CA MET A 200 9.16 16.11 -13.64
C MET A 200 8.06 15.17 -14.14
N VAL A 201 8.44 14.01 -14.69
CA VAL A 201 7.50 13.03 -15.25
C VAL A 201 7.72 11.66 -14.62
N GLY A 202 6.63 10.91 -14.48
CA GLY A 202 6.58 9.58 -13.86
C GLY A 202 5.95 9.59 -12.47
N THR A 203 5.85 8.42 -11.84
CA THR A 203 5.45 8.30 -10.43
C THR A 203 6.69 8.35 -9.51
N LEU A 204 6.67 9.25 -8.52
CA LEU A 204 7.82 9.63 -7.68
C LEU A 204 8.64 8.44 -7.14
N ILE A 205 7.96 7.41 -6.61
CA ILE A 205 8.60 6.23 -6.00
C ILE A 205 9.31 5.30 -7.02
N TYR A 206 9.17 5.54 -8.32
CA TYR A 206 9.89 4.79 -9.36
C TYR A 206 10.91 5.66 -10.10
N MET A 207 11.00 6.96 -9.78
CA MET A 207 11.88 7.89 -10.48
C MET A 207 13.34 7.68 -10.11
N ALA A 208 14.20 7.71 -11.14
CA ALA A 208 15.64 7.69 -10.95
C ALA A 208 16.17 9.00 -10.34
N PRO A 209 17.26 8.99 -9.57
CA PRO A 209 17.80 10.17 -8.90
C PRO A 209 18.08 11.36 -9.83
N GLU A 210 18.58 11.11 -11.04
CA GLU A 210 18.85 12.15 -12.03
C GLU A 210 17.56 12.83 -12.54
N ILE A 211 16.43 12.11 -12.57
CA ILE A 211 15.13 12.68 -12.91
C ILE A 211 14.64 13.59 -11.79
N LEU A 212 14.83 13.17 -10.54
CA LEU A 212 14.49 13.95 -9.34
C LEU A 212 15.36 15.22 -9.22
N LYS A 213 16.63 15.13 -9.64
CA LYS A 213 17.56 16.29 -9.76
C LYS A 213 17.25 17.20 -10.96
N LYS A 214 16.31 16.82 -11.83
CA LYS A 214 16.01 17.54 -13.08
C LYS A 214 17.20 17.62 -14.04
N GLU A 215 18.03 16.60 -14.02
CA GLU A 215 19.14 16.41 -14.95
C GLU A 215 18.63 15.79 -16.27
N ILE A 216 19.55 15.45 -17.17
CA ILE A 216 19.21 14.92 -18.50
C ILE A 216 18.57 13.53 -18.35
N HIS A 217 17.35 13.39 -18.85
CA HIS A 217 16.69 12.10 -19.02
C HIS A 217 17.47 11.26 -20.02
N THR A 218 17.73 9.99 -19.67
CA THR A 218 18.30 9.00 -20.58
C THR A 218 17.49 7.73 -20.49
N GLU A 219 17.70 6.79 -21.40
CA GLU A 219 17.08 5.47 -21.34
C GLU A 219 17.39 4.71 -20.03
N LYS A 220 18.46 5.11 -19.32
CA LYS A 220 18.85 4.55 -18.03
C LYS A 220 17.86 4.87 -16.91
N SER A 221 16.96 5.84 -17.09
CA SER A 221 15.87 6.06 -16.13
C SER A 221 14.86 4.91 -16.15
N ASP A 222 14.57 4.33 -17.33
CA ASP A 222 13.68 3.17 -17.43
C ASP A 222 14.32 1.94 -16.77
N VAL A 223 15.65 1.79 -16.86
CA VAL A 223 16.40 0.71 -16.18
C VAL A 223 16.24 0.82 -14.66
N TYR A 224 16.30 2.04 -14.11
CA TYR A 224 16.07 2.26 -12.68
C TYR A 224 14.65 1.87 -12.28
N SER A 225 13.64 2.40 -12.99
CA SER A 225 12.23 2.13 -12.72
C SER A 225 11.87 0.64 -12.87
N PHE A 226 12.51 -0.05 -13.83
CA PHE A 226 12.43 -1.49 -14.01
C PHE A 226 12.97 -2.26 -12.79
N GLY A 227 14.16 -1.88 -12.27
CA GLY A 227 14.73 -2.49 -11.07
C GLY A 227 13.82 -2.34 -9.84
N ILE A 228 13.25 -1.15 -9.63
CA ILE A 228 12.28 -0.89 -8.55
C ILE A 228 11.02 -1.77 -8.73
N SER A 229 10.49 -1.85 -9.95
CA SER A 229 9.27 -2.62 -10.24
C SER A 229 9.45 -4.13 -10.04
N ILE A 230 10.64 -4.68 -10.35
CA ILE A 230 10.92 -6.11 -10.11
C ILE A 230 11.08 -6.37 -8.63
N ASN A 231 11.72 -5.46 -7.90
CA ASN A 231 11.84 -5.62 -6.45
C ASN A 231 10.46 -5.70 -5.81
N GLU A 232 9.53 -4.81 -6.18
CA GLU A 232 8.13 -4.84 -5.75
C GLU A 232 7.40 -6.12 -6.18
N LEU A 233 7.65 -6.62 -7.39
CA LEU A 233 7.11 -7.91 -7.86
C LEU A 233 7.58 -9.09 -6.99
N LEU A 234 8.82 -9.03 -6.48
CA LEU A 234 9.38 -10.09 -5.63
C LEU A 234 8.95 -9.96 -4.18
N THR A 235 8.90 -8.75 -3.63
CA THR A 235 8.54 -8.51 -2.23
C THR A 235 7.03 -8.49 -2.00
N GLY A 236 6.25 -8.15 -3.02
CA GLY A 236 4.83 -7.81 -2.86
C GLY A 236 4.61 -6.49 -2.10
N VAL A 237 5.66 -5.68 -1.90
CA VAL A 237 5.59 -4.45 -1.11
C VAL A 237 5.88 -3.22 -1.96
N ILE A 238 5.06 -2.17 -1.75
CA ILE A 238 5.18 -0.90 -2.44
C ILE A 238 6.55 -0.25 -2.13
N PRO A 239 7.27 0.29 -3.12
CA PRO A 239 8.58 0.90 -2.90
C PRO A 239 8.57 1.99 -1.82
N TYR A 240 9.55 1.92 -0.92
CA TYR A 240 9.75 2.84 0.21
C TYR A 240 8.64 2.86 1.28
N THR A 241 7.67 1.94 1.24
CA THR A 241 6.81 1.69 2.40
C THR A 241 7.49 0.79 3.43
N ASP A 242 8.60 0.16 3.04
CA ASP A 242 9.44 -0.73 3.85
C ASP A 242 10.39 -0.01 4.83
N LEU A 243 10.05 1.16 5.37
CA LEU A 243 10.91 1.87 6.36
C LEU A 243 10.91 1.18 7.75
N ARG A 244 11.17 -0.12 7.73
CA ARG A 244 11.89 -0.90 8.73
C ARG A 244 13.30 -1.22 8.17
N ALA A 245 14.24 -0.27 8.23
CA ALA A 245 15.69 -0.54 8.28
C ALA A 245 16.52 0.77 8.39
N GLU A 246 16.76 1.20 9.63
CA GLU A 246 18.01 1.73 10.18
C GLU A 246 19.07 2.37 9.24
N ALA A 247 19.13 3.70 9.23
CA ALA A 247 20.29 4.51 9.65
C ALA A 247 20.13 5.95 9.12
N GLN A 248 20.09 6.92 10.04
CA GLN A 248 19.90 8.38 9.82
C GLN A 248 18.45 8.88 9.74
N ALA A 249 17.65 8.65 10.77
CA ALA A 249 16.48 9.49 11.02
C ALA A 249 16.11 9.49 12.51
N HIS A 250 16.68 10.41 13.28
CA HIS A 250 16.10 10.83 14.56
C HIS A 250 14.88 11.73 14.25
N THR A 251 13.82 11.16 13.67
CA THR A 251 12.46 11.73 13.52
C THR A 251 11.61 10.74 12.71
N VAL A 252 11.26 9.58 13.26
CA VAL A 252 10.37 8.61 12.59
C VAL A 252 9.25 8.21 13.55
N LEU A 253 8.31 9.13 13.76
CA LEU A 253 6.93 8.80 14.15
C LEU A 253 5.93 9.19 13.05
N GLU A 254 6.40 9.56 11.85
CA GLU A 254 5.54 9.98 10.74
C GLU A 254 6.04 9.34 9.44
N MET A 255 5.40 8.25 9.02
CA MET A 255 5.51 7.81 7.63
C MET A 255 4.73 8.80 6.75
N ASN A 256 5.42 9.79 6.19
CA ASN A 256 5.20 10.32 4.84
C ASN A 256 6.34 11.30 4.56
N TYR A 257 7.37 10.84 3.83
CA TYR A 257 8.21 11.81 3.15
C TYR A 257 7.33 12.72 2.29
N THR A 258 7.37 14.03 2.50
CA THR A 258 6.92 14.98 1.48
C THR A 258 7.67 14.70 0.17
N GLU A 259 7.10 15.08 -0.98
CA GLU A 259 7.77 14.88 -2.29
C GLU A 259 9.22 15.39 -2.27
N GLN A 260 9.45 16.49 -1.54
CA GLN A 260 10.77 17.10 -1.34
C GLN A 260 11.69 16.26 -0.45
N GLN A 261 11.19 15.70 0.64
CA GLN A 261 12.01 14.85 1.52
C GLN A 261 12.34 13.50 0.88
N LEU A 262 11.40 12.87 0.15
CA LEU A 262 11.70 11.62 -0.56
C LEU A 262 12.71 11.87 -1.67
N THR A 263 12.52 12.97 -2.40
CA THR A 263 13.48 13.43 -3.41
C THR A 263 14.86 13.59 -2.78
N ALA A 264 14.97 14.30 -1.65
CA ALA A 264 16.23 14.49 -0.96
C ALA A 264 16.84 13.17 -0.48
N ALA A 265 16.06 12.26 0.08
CA ALA A 265 16.55 10.96 0.58
C ALA A 265 17.06 10.06 -0.56
N VAL A 266 16.34 9.98 -1.69
CA VAL A 266 16.75 9.18 -2.85
C VAL A 266 18.00 9.75 -3.52
N VAL A 267 18.10 11.09 -3.59
CA VAL A 267 19.16 11.83 -4.28
C VAL A 267 20.44 11.96 -3.44
N SER A 268 20.29 12.44 -2.21
CA SER A 268 21.39 12.81 -1.31
C SER A 268 21.80 11.63 -0.43
N ASP A 269 20.81 10.97 0.17
CA ASP A 269 21.04 9.89 1.15
C ASP A 269 21.09 8.50 0.48
N ARG A 270 20.92 8.46 -0.85
CA ARG A 270 20.92 7.25 -1.68
C ARG A 270 19.93 6.19 -1.21
N LEU A 271 18.80 6.62 -0.66
CA LEU A 271 17.73 5.74 -0.20
C LEU A 271 17.27 4.81 -1.33
N ARG A 272 17.13 3.52 -1.03
CA ARG A 272 16.57 2.48 -1.92
C ARG A 272 15.52 1.65 -1.15
N PRO A 273 14.56 1.02 -1.85
CA PRO A 273 13.67 0.06 -1.21
C PRO A 273 14.45 -1.11 -0.62
N VAL A 274 13.86 -1.80 0.36
CA VAL A 274 14.44 -3.03 0.90
C VAL A 274 14.47 -4.08 -0.21
N LEU A 275 15.65 -4.63 -0.48
CA LEU A 275 15.83 -5.66 -1.50
C LEU A 275 15.16 -6.96 -1.06
N ALA A 276 14.50 -7.65 -1.99
CA ALA A 276 13.96 -8.98 -1.75
C ALA A 276 15.02 -9.92 -1.14
N GLY A 277 14.68 -10.57 -0.03
CA GLY A 277 15.60 -11.45 0.68
C GLY A 277 15.75 -12.84 0.02
N PRO A 278 16.87 -13.55 0.26
CA PRO A 278 17.09 -14.90 -0.27
C PRO A 278 16.02 -15.92 0.13
N GLU A 279 15.36 -15.70 1.26
CA GLU A 279 14.26 -16.53 1.80
C GLU A 279 13.04 -16.62 0.87
N LEU A 280 12.88 -15.65 -0.04
CA LEU A 280 11.83 -15.68 -1.07
C LEU A 280 12.19 -16.59 -2.26
N GLY A 281 13.36 -17.25 -2.23
CA GLY A 281 13.82 -18.18 -3.27
C GLY A 281 14.33 -17.50 -4.54
N ALA A 282 14.59 -16.18 -4.49
CA ALA A 282 15.13 -15.40 -5.60
C ALA A 282 16.63 -15.71 -5.82
N PRO A 283 17.07 -16.00 -7.07
CA PRO A 283 18.50 -16.22 -7.35
C PRO A 283 19.35 -14.99 -6.98
N SER A 284 20.51 -15.20 -6.37
CA SER A 284 21.41 -14.09 -5.99
C SER A 284 21.85 -13.23 -7.18
N SER A 285 21.93 -13.83 -8.37
CA SER A 285 22.18 -13.12 -9.63
C SER A 285 21.05 -12.14 -9.98
N LEU A 286 19.78 -12.51 -9.76
CA LEU A 286 18.64 -11.62 -9.98
C LEU A 286 18.65 -10.45 -8.99
N LEU A 287 18.96 -10.72 -7.72
CA LEU A 287 19.08 -9.68 -6.70
C LEU A 287 20.23 -8.70 -7.01
N SER A 288 21.38 -9.22 -7.46
CA SER A 288 22.51 -8.41 -7.90
C SER A 288 22.16 -7.56 -9.14
N LEU A 289 21.39 -8.11 -10.08
CA LEU A 289 20.90 -7.39 -11.24
C LEU A 289 19.99 -6.22 -10.85
N ILE A 290 19.02 -6.44 -9.94
CA ILE A 290 18.16 -5.37 -9.40
C ILE A 290 19.02 -4.26 -8.79
N GLN A 291 20.04 -4.63 -8.01
CA GLN A 291 20.93 -3.67 -7.38
C GLN A 291 21.72 -2.81 -8.37
N ARG A 292 22.17 -3.38 -9.48
CA ARG A 292 22.84 -2.62 -10.54
C ARG A 292 21.85 -1.77 -11.35
N CYS A 293 20.62 -2.23 -11.53
CA CYS A 293 19.58 -1.47 -12.23
C CYS A 293 19.23 -0.16 -11.51
N TRP A 294 19.21 -0.13 -10.17
CA TRP A 294 18.87 1.07 -9.39
C TRP A 294 20.09 1.87 -8.89
N ASP A 295 21.26 1.72 -9.50
CA ASP A 295 22.47 2.49 -9.13
C ASP A 295 22.22 4.00 -9.20
N ALA A 296 22.82 4.76 -8.30
CA ALA A 296 22.67 6.22 -8.27
C ALA A 296 23.26 6.89 -9.52
N ASN A 297 24.31 6.32 -10.10
CA ASN A 297 24.92 6.78 -11.34
C ASN A 297 24.30 6.04 -12.55
N PRO A 298 23.64 6.75 -13.48
CA PRO A 298 23.06 6.15 -14.69
C PRO A 298 24.04 5.34 -15.54
N GLN A 299 25.33 5.68 -15.52
CA GLN A 299 26.37 4.99 -16.30
C GLN A 299 26.72 3.60 -15.75
N ASN A 300 26.49 3.35 -14.46
CA ASN A 300 26.74 2.05 -13.84
C ASN A 300 25.61 1.05 -14.11
N ARG A 301 24.43 1.54 -14.49
CA ARG A 301 23.28 0.70 -14.77
C ARG A 301 23.50 -0.06 -16.09
N PRO A 302 23.14 -1.34 -16.19
CA PRO A 302 23.27 -2.11 -17.43
C PRO A 302 22.35 -1.56 -18.55
N SER A 303 22.59 -1.94 -19.80
CA SER A 303 21.62 -1.75 -20.89
C SER A 303 20.56 -2.85 -20.87
N PHE A 304 19.42 -2.68 -21.56
CA PHE A 304 18.47 -3.79 -21.68
C PHE A 304 19.01 -4.97 -22.51
N ASP A 305 20.01 -4.76 -23.37
CA ASP A 305 20.73 -5.86 -24.02
C ASP A 305 21.48 -6.72 -23.00
N ASP A 306 22.19 -6.09 -22.07
CA ASP A 306 22.90 -6.79 -20.99
C ASP A 306 21.93 -7.48 -20.03
N ILE A 307 20.84 -6.78 -19.65
CA ILE A 307 19.80 -7.29 -18.74
C ILE A 307 19.16 -8.54 -19.33
N VAL A 308 18.76 -8.51 -20.60
CA VAL A 308 18.11 -9.66 -21.25
C VAL A 308 19.08 -10.84 -21.33
N GLY A 309 20.34 -10.61 -21.70
CA GLY A 309 21.35 -11.67 -21.76
C GLY A 309 21.57 -12.35 -20.40
N GLU A 310 21.63 -11.57 -19.32
CA GLU A 310 21.79 -12.10 -17.96
C GLU A 310 20.54 -12.84 -17.47
N LEU A 311 19.34 -12.28 -17.70
CA LEU A 311 18.09 -12.93 -17.31
C LEU A 311 17.85 -14.24 -18.06
N ASP A 312 18.15 -14.30 -19.35
CA ASP A 312 18.07 -15.54 -20.13
C ASP A 312 19.06 -16.59 -19.58
N SER A 313 20.27 -16.18 -19.18
CA SER A 313 21.22 -17.08 -18.50
C SER A 313 20.66 -17.60 -17.16
N ILE A 314 20.08 -16.74 -16.32
CA ILE A 314 19.46 -17.14 -15.04
C ILE A 314 18.33 -18.16 -15.27
N LEU A 315 17.52 -17.95 -16.29
CA LEU A 315 16.39 -18.80 -16.63
C LEU A 315 16.84 -20.18 -17.13
N GLU A 316 17.90 -20.26 -17.93
CA GLU A 316 18.46 -21.53 -18.38
C GLU A 316 19.06 -22.35 -17.22
N HIS A 317 19.88 -21.74 -16.36
CA HIS A 317 20.44 -22.42 -15.18
C HIS A 317 19.35 -23.01 -14.28
N ARG A 318 18.22 -22.30 -14.13
CA ARG A 318 17.11 -22.75 -13.28
C ARG A 318 16.34 -23.93 -13.87
N LYS A 319 16.22 -24.00 -15.21
CA LYS A 319 15.62 -25.17 -15.87
C LYS A 319 16.47 -26.42 -15.63
N THR A 320 17.79 -26.29 -15.76
CA THR A 320 18.73 -27.42 -15.56
C THR A 320 18.62 -27.98 -14.13
N VAL A 321 18.62 -27.10 -13.11
CA VAL A 321 18.48 -27.52 -11.70
C VAL A 321 17.15 -28.24 -11.45
N LYS A 322 16.05 -27.77 -12.05
CA LYS A 322 14.74 -28.42 -11.91
C LYS A 322 14.67 -29.79 -12.59
N GLU A 323 15.30 -29.95 -13.74
CA GLU A 323 15.38 -31.24 -14.44
C GLU A 323 16.23 -32.26 -13.63
N GLU A 324 17.29 -31.79 -12.98
CA GLU A 324 18.12 -32.60 -12.08
C GLU A 324 17.40 -32.97 -10.77
N GLU A 325 16.62 -32.07 -10.18
CA GLU A 325 15.81 -32.37 -8.97
C GLU A 325 14.66 -33.34 -9.28
N MET A 326 14.04 -33.24 -10.46
CA MET A 326 12.91 -34.09 -10.86
C MET A 326 13.32 -35.52 -11.25
N THR A 327 14.62 -35.75 -11.54
CA THR A 327 15.16 -37.09 -11.84
C THR A 327 15.60 -37.87 -10.59
N LEU A 328 15.65 -37.23 -9.42
CA LEU A 328 16.07 -37.85 -8.16
C LEU A 328 14.90 -38.35 -7.27
N ILE A 329 13.65 -38.17 -7.69
CA ILE A 329 12.44 -38.53 -6.92
C ILE A 329 11.60 -39.59 -7.66
N GLU A 330 12.04 -40.85 -7.69
CA GLU A 330 11.15 -42.03 -7.77
C GLU A 330 11.78 -43.18 -6.98
N PRO A 331 11.07 -43.81 -6.02
CA PRO A 331 10.32 -45.06 -6.32
C PRO A 331 9.09 -45.31 -5.38
N PRO A 332 8.51 -46.54 -5.33
CA PRO A 332 7.52 -47.11 -6.25
C PRO A 332 6.07 -47.11 -5.68
N SER A 333 5.13 -47.32 -6.60
CA SER A 333 3.67 -47.40 -6.47
C SER A 333 3.11 -48.36 -5.41
N SER A 334 2.06 -47.92 -4.69
CA SER A 334 0.95 -48.78 -4.27
C SER A 334 -0.36 -47.98 -4.17
N ASN A 335 -1.38 -48.52 -4.85
CA ASN A 335 -2.77 -48.06 -4.96
C ASN A 335 -3.49 -47.94 -3.61
N ASP A 336 -4.39 -46.96 -3.46
CA ASP A 336 -5.80 -47.28 -3.23
C ASP A 336 -6.74 -46.09 -3.56
N ASP A 337 -7.96 -46.47 -3.95
CA ASP A 337 -8.94 -45.72 -4.75
C ASP A 337 -9.92 -44.82 -3.96
N GLN A 338 -10.39 -43.77 -4.66
CA GLN A 338 -11.75 -43.18 -4.69
C GLN A 338 -12.41 -42.53 -3.45
N LEU A 339 -12.75 -41.23 -3.58
CA LEU A 339 -14.16 -40.77 -3.60
C LEU A 339 -14.30 -39.33 -4.15
N MET A 340 -15.16 -39.15 -5.17
CA MET A 340 -15.78 -37.87 -5.53
C MET A 340 -17.25 -37.90 -5.04
N ASP A 341 -17.76 -36.85 -4.40
CA ASP A 341 -18.67 -35.86 -5.00
C ASP A 341 -19.51 -35.04 -3.98
N VAL A 342 -19.64 -33.74 -4.29
CA VAL A 342 -20.66 -32.71 -3.95
C VAL A 342 -21.27 -32.61 -2.53
N THR A 343 -20.99 -31.49 -1.84
CA THR A 343 -22.06 -30.59 -1.38
C THR A 343 -21.61 -29.13 -1.27
N ASN A 344 -22.50 -28.27 -1.78
CA ASN A 344 -22.42 -26.84 -1.96
C ASN A 344 -22.65 -26.06 -0.65
N LYS A 345 -22.16 -24.81 -0.58
CA LYS A 345 -22.46 -23.75 0.40
C LYS A 345 -21.97 -23.94 1.85
N LEU A 346 -20.70 -23.61 2.08
CA LEU A 346 -20.27 -22.85 3.26
C LEU A 346 -19.02 -22.07 2.83
N ARG A 347 -19.17 -20.76 2.63
CA ARG A 347 -18.00 -19.86 2.59
C ARG A 347 -17.47 -19.82 4.03
N THR A 348 -16.54 -20.71 4.31
CA THR A 348 -15.80 -20.74 5.57
C THR A 348 -14.99 -19.45 5.65
N TYR A 349 -15.32 -18.61 6.63
CA TYR A 349 -14.45 -17.52 7.08
C TYR A 349 -13.15 -18.15 7.61
N GLN A 350 -12.16 -18.33 6.74
CA GLN A 350 -10.83 -18.77 7.13
C GLN A 350 -9.79 -18.08 6.27
N GLU A 351 -9.56 -16.80 6.58
CA GLU A 351 -8.19 -16.31 6.70
C GLU A 351 -8.10 -15.61 8.05
N SER A 352 -7.35 -16.21 8.96
CA SER A 352 -6.96 -15.58 10.20
C SER A 352 -6.17 -14.33 9.85
N ILE A 353 -6.71 -13.15 10.15
CA ILE A 353 -5.94 -11.90 10.18
C ILE A 353 -4.80 -12.14 11.17
N ASN A 354 -3.63 -12.51 10.65
CA ASN A 354 -2.53 -12.99 11.46
C ASN A 354 -1.67 -11.81 11.88
N TRP A 355 -1.98 -11.24 13.04
CA TRP A 355 -1.24 -10.11 13.60
C TRP A 355 0.17 -10.49 14.11
N SER A 356 0.50 -11.79 14.22
CA SER A 356 1.83 -12.21 14.69
C SER A 356 2.96 -11.87 13.72
N THR A 357 2.75 -11.96 12.41
CA THR A 357 3.80 -11.64 11.42
C THR A 357 4.02 -10.14 11.27
N GLN A 358 2.99 -9.30 11.48
CA GLN A 358 3.16 -7.84 11.49
C GLN A 358 3.79 -7.31 12.79
N GLY A 359 3.57 -7.99 13.93
CA GLY A 359 4.20 -7.66 15.21
C GLY A 359 5.66 -8.14 15.34
N GLU A 360 6.02 -9.30 14.76
CA GLU A 360 7.38 -9.85 14.87
C GLU A 360 8.43 -9.02 14.11
N HIS A 361 8.08 -8.39 13.00
CA HIS A 361 9.01 -7.52 12.27
C HIS A 361 9.28 -6.15 12.93
N PHE A 362 8.63 -5.82 14.06
CA PHE A 362 9.06 -4.73 14.95
C PHE A 362 10.05 -5.18 16.03
N SER A 363 10.36 -6.49 16.12
CA SER A 363 11.14 -7.07 17.23
C SER A 363 12.58 -7.45 16.87
N GLY A 364 13.18 -6.75 15.91
CA GLY A 364 14.62 -6.79 15.69
C GLY A 364 15.37 -6.00 16.76
N ARG A 365 15.78 -6.66 17.86
CA ARG A 365 16.77 -6.24 18.88
C ARG A 365 17.07 -4.72 18.99
N ALA A 366 16.06 -3.89 19.23
CA ALA A 366 16.28 -2.57 19.80
C ALA A 366 16.40 -2.73 21.31
N SER A 367 17.55 -2.41 21.88
CA SER A 367 17.65 -2.25 23.33
C SER A 367 16.65 -1.18 23.74
N LEU A 368 15.79 -1.44 24.73
CA LEU A 368 14.90 -0.45 25.36
C LEU A 368 15.57 0.93 25.34
N ALA A 369 15.07 1.83 24.50
CA ALA A 369 15.34 3.26 24.65
C ALA A 369 14.49 3.71 25.84
N ALA A 370 14.95 3.34 27.03
CA ALA A 370 14.19 3.38 28.28
C ALA A 370 14.05 4.80 28.86
N ASP A 371 13.98 5.81 27.99
CA ASP A 371 13.70 7.20 28.32
C ASP A 371 12.47 7.71 27.52
N SER A 372 11.78 6.85 26.74
CA SER A 372 10.60 7.21 25.95
C SER A 372 9.30 7.07 26.74
N SER A 373 8.40 8.05 26.63
CA SER A 373 7.02 7.98 27.15
C SER A 373 6.17 6.89 26.48
N ALA A 374 6.61 6.37 25.32
CA ALA A 374 5.89 5.35 24.56
C ALA A 374 6.25 3.89 24.93
N ALA A 375 7.18 3.67 25.88
CA ALA A 375 7.73 2.35 26.18
C ALA A 375 6.66 1.28 26.52
N ALA A 376 5.61 1.67 27.26
CA ALA A 376 4.50 0.78 27.61
C ALA A 376 3.67 0.39 26.37
N ALA A 377 3.40 1.34 25.48
CA ALA A 377 2.63 1.11 24.27
C ALA A 377 3.38 0.19 23.29
N GLU A 378 4.68 0.45 23.07
CA GLU A 378 5.54 -0.38 22.21
C GLU A 378 5.66 -1.82 22.73
N PHE A 379 5.86 -1.99 24.04
CA PHE A 379 5.86 -3.31 24.66
C PHE A 379 4.52 -4.02 24.47
N SER A 380 3.42 -3.32 24.74
CA SER A 380 2.07 -3.89 24.70
C SER A 380 1.69 -4.35 23.29
N ALA A 381 1.99 -3.54 22.27
CA ALA A 381 1.75 -3.88 20.87
C ALA A 381 2.48 -5.17 20.44
N ARG A 382 3.65 -5.44 21.00
CA ARG A 382 4.45 -6.64 20.74
C ARG A 382 3.99 -7.86 21.56
N ALA A 383 3.69 -7.67 22.84
CA ALA A 383 3.48 -8.78 23.77
C ALA A 383 2.04 -9.29 23.82
N LEU A 384 1.04 -8.40 23.73
CA LEU A 384 -0.37 -8.74 23.87
C LEU A 384 -0.85 -9.79 22.85
N PRO A 385 -0.51 -9.71 21.55
CA PRO A 385 -0.88 -10.75 20.57
C PRO A 385 -0.28 -12.12 20.92
N GLY A 386 0.97 -12.16 21.39
CA GLY A 386 1.64 -13.41 21.79
C GLY A 386 0.96 -14.06 22.99
N PHE A 387 0.57 -13.27 24.01
CA PHE A 387 -0.19 -13.79 25.14
C PHE A 387 -1.57 -14.29 24.72
N LEU A 388 -2.26 -13.58 23.82
CA LEU A 388 -3.56 -13.99 23.29
C LEU A 388 -3.46 -15.33 22.53
N GLN A 389 -2.42 -15.51 21.71
CA GLN A 389 -2.18 -16.76 20.98
C GLN A 389 -1.83 -17.92 21.92
N SER A 390 -1.05 -17.66 22.98
CA SER A 390 -0.67 -18.68 23.98
C SER A 390 -1.86 -19.23 24.78
N SER A 391 -2.96 -18.47 24.87
CA SER A 391 -4.20 -18.91 25.53
C SER A 391 -5.11 -19.76 24.62
N GLY A 392 -4.74 -19.97 23.35
CA GLY A 392 -5.58 -20.48 22.25
C GLY A 392 -6.02 -21.96 22.28
N SER A 393 -6.10 -22.62 23.44
CA SER A 393 -6.66 -23.98 23.54
C SER A 393 -7.44 -24.29 24.83
N THR A 394 -7.54 -23.36 25.79
CA THR A 394 -8.07 -23.67 27.13
C THR A 394 -9.08 -22.66 27.71
N SER A 395 -9.36 -21.52 27.06
CA SER A 395 -10.19 -20.44 27.63
C SER A 395 -11.21 -19.87 26.64
N SER A 396 -12.29 -19.26 27.15
CA SER A 396 -13.24 -18.49 26.33
C SER A 396 -12.56 -17.24 25.71
N PRO A 397 -13.06 -16.69 24.59
CA PRO A 397 -12.49 -15.48 23.97
C PRO A 397 -12.35 -14.30 24.94
N SER A 398 -13.36 -14.07 25.78
CA SER A 398 -13.33 -13.01 26.80
C SER A 398 -12.25 -13.25 27.86
N ASN A 399 -12.10 -14.49 28.33
CA ASN A 399 -11.07 -14.83 29.31
C ASN A 399 -9.67 -14.74 28.69
N ALA A 400 -9.51 -15.13 27.42
CA ALA A 400 -8.24 -15.02 26.71
C ALA A 400 -7.79 -13.55 26.57
N LEU A 401 -8.71 -12.64 26.23
CA LEU A 401 -8.44 -11.20 26.18
C LEU A 401 -8.10 -10.62 27.55
N LEU A 402 -8.89 -10.95 28.59
CA LEU A 402 -8.61 -10.54 29.97
C LEU A 402 -7.21 -10.99 30.42
N GLU A 403 -6.88 -12.27 30.22
CA GLU A 403 -5.57 -12.81 30.56
C GLU A 403 -4.45 -12.15 29.78
N ALA A 404 -4.65 -11.87 28.48
CA ALA A 404 -3.64 -11.23 27.65
C ALA A 404 -3.29 -9.83 28.17
N PHE A 405 -4.28 -9.01 28.55
CA PHE A 405 -4.05 -7.69 29.14
C PHE A 405 -3.28 -7.77 30.47
N VAL A 406 -3.74 -8.64 31.38
CA VAL A 406 -3.12 -8.78 32.71
C VAL A 406 -1.69 -9.35 32.61
N LYS A 407 -1.46 -10.33 31.75
CA LYS A 407 -0.12 -10.90 31.49
C LYS A 407 0.80 -9.88 30.83
N THR A 408 0.28 -9.05 29.92
CA THR A 408 1.05 -7.97 29.29
C THR A 408 1.53 -6.95 30.32
N ASP A 409 0.63 -6.50 31.21
CA ASP A 409 0.99 -5.58 32.31
C ASP A 409 2.03 -6.18 33.26
N ALA A 410 1.82 -7.40 33.72
CA ALA A 410 2.77 -8.07 34.60
C ALA A 410 4.15 -8.23 33.93
N ALA A 411 4.18 -8.62 32.65
CA ALA A 411 5.43 -8.78 31.91
C ALA A 411 6.16 -7.45 31.72
N PHE A 412 5.44 -6.38 31.37
CA PHE A 412 6.03 -5.04 31.21
C PHE A 412 6.65 -4.53 32.51
N ARG A 413 5.91 -4.62 33.63
CA ARG A 413 6.38 -4.13 34.94
C ARG A 413 7.60 -4.93 35.43
N ASN A 414 7.63 -6.25 35.18
CA ASN A 414 8.81 -7.08 35.48
C ASN A 414 10.04 -6.70 34.64
N GLU A 415 9.85 -6.39 33.36
CA GLU A 415 10.93 -5.93 32.47
C GLU A 415 11.47 -4.56 32.93
N LEU A 416 10.58 -3.63 33.27
CA LEU A 416 10.91 -2.31 33.79
C LEU A 416 11.70 -2.37 35.11
N ASP A 417 11.27 -3.22 36.04
CA ASP A 417 11.98 -3.43 37.31
C ASP A 417 13.36 -4.05 37.13
N SER A 418 13.49 -5.00 36.21
CA SER A 418 14.78 -5.60 35.85
C SER A 418 15.72 -4.55 35.26
N TYR A 419 15.20 -3.68 34.40
CA TYR A 419 15.93 -2.56 33.82
C TYR A 419 16.41 -1.56 34.88
N ARG A 420 15.54 -1.11 35.78
CA ARG A 420 15.85 -0.19 36.89
C ARG A 420 16.98 -0.72 37.77
N LYS A 421 16.95 -2.02 38.11
CA LYS A 421 18.00 -2.69 38.90
C LYS A 421 19.34 -2.74 38.18
N SER A 422 19.35 -2.88 36.85
CA SER A 422 20.56 -3.07 36.06
C SER A 422 21.41 -1.81 35.85
N LYS A 423 20.80 -0.63 35.69
CA LYS A 423 21.53 0.59 35.27
C LYS A 423 21.96 1.54 36.39
N ARG A 424 21.70 1.26 37.68
CA ARG A 424 21.88 2.23 38.80
C ARG A 424 21.27 3.61 38.50
N VAL A 425 20.20 3.65 37.68
CA VAL A 425 19.53 4.89 37.29
C VAL A 425 18.61 5.29 38.42
N ILE A 426 18.89 6.45 39.01
CA ILE A 426 18.05 7.13 40.00
C ILE A 426 17.05 8.02 39.25
N GLN A 427 16.31 7.51 38.27
CA GLN A 427 15.04 8.15 37.90
C GLN A 427 13.99 7.56 38.82
N LYS A 428 13.82 8.22 39.97
CA LYS A 428 12.96 7.76 41.06
C LYS A 428 11.47 7.75 40.70
N ASP A 429 11.10 8.37 39.58
CA ASP A 429 9.70 8.70 39.25
C ASP A 429 9.31 8.34 37.79
N TRP A 430 10.03 7.44 37.12
CA TRP A 430 9.69 7.05 35.73
C TRP A 430 8.82 5.79 35.70
N HIS A 431 7.50 5.96 35.60
CA HIS A 431 6.49 4.90 35.54
C HIS A 431 5.68 5.03 34.23
N PRO A 432 6.21 4.60 33.08
CA PRO A 432 5.49 4.67 31.81
C PRO A 432 4.22 3.81 31.83
N GLY A 433 3.18 4.28 31.16
CA GLY A 433 1.91 3.58 30.99
C GLY A 433 1.27 3.85 29.64
N CYS A 434 0.32 3.01 29.24
CA CYS A 434 -0.47 3.20 28.04
C CYS A 434 -1.90 2.70 28.22
N THR A 435 -2.81 3.30 27.45
CA THR A 435 -4.14 2.76 27.22
C THR A 435 -4.09 1.70 26.13
N ALA A 436 -5.05 0.77 26.16
CA ALA A 436 -5.10 -0.33 25.22
C ALA A 436 -6.54 -0.71 24.93
N VAL A 437 -6.84 -0.92 23.66
CA VAL A 437 -8.12 -1.47 23.21
C VAL A 437 -7.86 -2.57 22.19
N ALA A 438 -8.57 -3.69 22.30
CA ALA A 438 -8.43 -4.84 21.42
C ALA A 438 -9.80 -5.36 21.00
N ALA A 439 -9.92 -5.78 19.74
CA ALA A 439 -11.11 -6.39 19.20
C ALA A 439 -10.78 -7.79 18.67
N LEU A 440 -11.63 -8.76 18.98
CA LEU A 440 -11.51 -10.15 18.52
C LEU A 440 -12.84 -10.59 17.94
N ILE A 441 -12.84 -11.03 16.68
CA ILE A 441 -14.02 -11.59 16.02
C ILE A 441 -13.90 -13.11 16.04
N VAL A 442 -14.85 -13.78 16.68
CA VAL A 442 -14.96 -15.24 16.68
C VAL A 442 -16.32 -15.60 16.12
N ARG A 443 -16.34 -16.20 14.93
CA ARG A 443 -17.57 -16.51 14.17
C ARG A 443 -18.39 -15.24 13.92
N ASN A 444 -19.58 -15.13 14.52
CA ASN A 444 -20.48 -13.99 14.40
C ASN A 444 -20.49 -13.10 15.65
N LYS A 445 -19.49 -13.23 16.53
CA LYS A 445 -19.40 -12.45 17.75
C LYS A 445 -18.17 -11.57 17.75
N LEU A 446 -18.37 -10.31 18.11
CA LEU A 446 -17.33 -9.34 18.34
C LEU A 446 -17.10 -9.18 19.85
N PHE A 447 -15.87 -9.43 20.29
CA PHE A 447 -15.41 -9.20 21.66
C PHE A 447 -14.50 -7.98 21.65
N VAL A 448 -14.79 -6.98 22.49
CA VAL A 448 -13.96 -5.79 22.64
C VAL A 448 -13.48 -5.69 24.08
N ALA A 449 -12.16 -5.54 24.25
CA ALA A 449 -11.49 -5.33 25.53
C ALA A 449 -10.94 -3.91 25.58
N ASN A 450 -11.30 -3.10 26.58
CA ASN A 450 -10.81 -1.73 26.74
C ASN A 450 -10.21 -1.48 28.11
N ALA A 451 -9.00 -0.93 28.16
CA ALA A 451 -8.36 -0.41 29.37
C ALA A 451 -7.83 1.01 29.09
N GLY A 452 -8.51 2.02 29.63
CA GLY A 452 -8.22 3.43 29.37
C GLY A 452 -9.37 4.16 28.68
N ASP A 453 -9.06 5.26 28.01
CA ASP A 453 -9.97 6.19 27.36
C ASP A 453 -9.97 6.09 25.82
N CYS A 454 -9.41 5.00 25.28
CA CYS A 454 -9.68 4.61 23.91
C CYS A 454 -11.15 4.23 23.74
N ARG A 455 -11.71 4.50 22.56
CA ARG A 455 -13.10 4.15 22.24
C ARG A 455 -13.20 3.32 20.96
N THR A 456 -14.08 2.32 21.04
CA THR A 456 -14.50 1.52 19.89
C THR A 456 -15.97 1.78 19.57
N ILE A 457 -16.28 2.04 18.30
CA ILE A 457 -17.64 2.14 17.79
C ILE A 457 -17.87 1.16 16.63
N LEU A 458 -19.09 0.63 16.54
CA LEU A 458 -19.59 -0.19 15.45
C LEU A 458 -20.60 0.62 14.65
N CYS A 459 -20.45 0.69 13.34
CA CYS A 459 -21.47 1.25 12.47
C CYS A 459 -22.50 0.16 12.12
N ARG A 460 -23.74 0.34 12.58
CA ARG A 460 -24.87 -0.54 12.30
C ARG A 460 -25.97 0.25 11.60
N ALA A 461 -26.33 -0.16 10.39
CA ALA A 461 -27.35 0.50 9.57
C ALA A 461 -27.13 2.02 9.45
N GLY A 462 -25.89 2.46 9.26
CA GLY A 462 -25.50 3.87 9.14
C GLY A 462 -25.46 4.64 10.45
N HIS A 463 -25.64 3.99 11.61
CA HIS A 463 -25.62 4.64 12.92
C HIS A 463 -24.48 4.14 13.80
N PRO A 464 -23.82 5.03 14.58
CA PRO A 464 -22.76 4.62 15.49
C PRO A 464 -23.34 3.92 16.74
N PHE A 465 -22.79 2.76 17.06
CA PHE A 465 -23.06 1.99 18.26
C PHE A 465 -21.77 1.89 19.08
N VAL A 466 -21.73 2.54 20.24
CA VAL A 466 -20.53 2.59 21.09
C VAL A 466 -20.37 1.27 21.84
N LEU A 467 -19.18 0.66 21.75
CA LEU A 467 -18.90 -0.67 22.31
C LEU A 467 -18.08 -0.62 23.61
N THR A 468 -17.48 0.52 23.95
CA THR A 468 -16.59 0.66 25.12
C THR A 468 -16.94 1.92 25.90
N LYS A 469 -16.61 1.93 27.18
CA LYS A 469 -16.68 3.13 28.02
C LYS A 469 -15.29 3.69 28.27
N ASP A 470 -15.20 5.01 28.34
CA ASP A 470 -13.95 5.69 28.66
C ASP A 470 -13.65 5.50 30.15
N HIS A 471 -12.48 4.98 30.49
CA HIS A 471 -12.05 4.75 31.86
C HIS A 471 -11.28 5.96 32.39
N VAL A 472 -12.00 7.04 32.71
CA VAL A 472 -11.44 8.28 33.26
C VAL A 472 -11.95 8.55 34.66
N ALA A 473 -11.16 9.24 35.48
CA ALA A 473 -11.49 9.47 36.90
C ALA A 473 -12.69 10.41 37.12
N SER A 474 -13.15 11.07 36.05
CA SER A 474 -14.40 11.86 36.05
C SER A 474 -15.64 10.96 36.02
N CYS A 475 -15.53 9.71 35.59
CA CYS A 475 -16.60 8.72 35.69
C CYS A 475 -16.75 8.25 37.13
N LEU A 476 -17.96 8.38 37.69
CA LEU A 476 -18.23 8.10 39.11
C LEU A 476 -17.89 6.65 39.48
N GLU A 477 -18.34 5.68 38.67
CA GLU A 477 -18.12 4.25 38.89
C GLU A 477 -16.61 3.90 38.94
N GLU A 478 -15.84 4.44 37.98
CA GLU A 478 -14.40 4.21 37.94
C GLU A 478 -13.66 4.92 39.08
N ARG A 479 -14.10 6.12 39.46
CA ARG A 479 -13.55 6.83 40.63
C ARG A 479 -13.78 6.05 41.92
N GLU A 480 -15.00 5.55 42.13
CA GLU A 480 -15.33 4.73 43.29
C GLU A 480 -14.52 3.43 43.31
N ARG A 481 -14.32 2.79 42.15
CA ARG A 481 -13.46 1.61 42.01
C ARG A 481 -12.02 1.91 42.43
N VAL A 482 -11.43 3.00 41.91
CA VAL A 482 -10.06 3.42 42.23
C VAL A 482 -9.91 3.68 43.74
N VAL A 483 -10.86 4.39 44.36
CA VAL A 483 -10.85 4.67 45.81
C VAL A 483 -10.99 3.39 46.62
N SER A 484 -11.89 2.49 46.21
CA SER A 484 -12.10 1.20 46.88
C SER A 484 -10.88 0.28 46.80
N ALA A 485 -10.10 0.41 45.72
CA ALA A 485 -8.82 -0.28 45.54
C ALA A 485 -7.65 0.40 46.29
N GLY A 486 -7.91 1.42 47.11
CA GLY A 486 -6.90 2.15 47.91
C GLY A 486 -6.20 3.30 47.18
N GLY A 487 -6.63 3.63 45.96
CA GLY A 487 -6.12 4.77 45.20
C GLY A 487 -6.65 6.11 45.72
N GLN A 488 -5.90 7.19 45.49
CA GLN A 488 -6.35 8.55 45.78
C GLN A 488 -6.78 9.22 44.48
N VAL A 489 -7.91 9.92 44.50
CA VAL A 489 -8.37 10.74 43.37
C VAL A 489 -8.54 12.17 43.84
N LYS A 490 -7.99 13.14 43.10
CA LYS A 490 -8.07 14.56 43.44
C LYS A 490 -8.51 15.37 42.22
N TRP A 491 -9.29 16.42 42.46
CA TRP A 491 -9.61 17.40 41.42
C TRP A 491 -8.38 18.28 41.16
N GLN A 492 -7.88 18.28 39.93
CA GLN A 492 -6.68 18.98 39.51
C GLN A 492 -6.79 19.40 38.04
N VAL A 493 -6.55 20.69 37.76
CA VAL A 493 -6.58 21.25 36.39
C VAL A 493 -7.86 20.86 35.66
N ASP A 494 -9.00 21.28 36.23
CA ASP A 494 -10.35 21.14 35.66
C ASP A 494 -10.86 19.70 35.41
N THR A 495 -10.18 18.68 35.92
CA THR A 495 -10.62 17.28 35.85
C THR A 495 -10.19 16.47 37.09
N TRP A 496 -10.78 15.28 37.28
CA TRP A 496 -10.34 14.34 38.31
C TRP A 496 -9.11 13.58 37.84
N ARG A 497 -8.12 13.41 38.73
CA ARG A 497 -6.85 12.73 38.44
C ARG A 497 -6.48 11.75 39.54
N VAL A 498 -5.85 10.63 39.16
CA VAL A 498 -5.49 9.51 40.02
C VAL A 498 -4.04 9.64 40.50
N GLY A 499 -3.85 9.44 41.81
CA GLY A 499 -2.56 9.36 42.46
C GLY A 499 -1.74 10.65 42.41
N THR A 500 -0.46 10.51 42.76
CA THR A 500 0.52 11.60 42.73
C THR A 500 1.00 11.93 41.32
N ALA A 501 0.93 10.96 40.39
CA ALA A 501 1.25 11.16 38.97
C ALA A 501 0.19 11.99 38.22
N ALA A 502 -0.95 12.29 38.84
CA ALA A 502 -2.03 13.07 38.24
C ALA A 502 -2.55 12.45 36.92
N LEU A 503 -2.68 11.13 36.87
CA LEU A 503 -3.14 10.40 35.70
C LEU A 503 -4.65 10.61 35.48
N GLN A 504 -5.07 10.82 34.22
CA GLN A 504 -6.49 11.05 33.90
C GLN A 504 -7.28 9.74 33.79
N VAL A 505 -6.64 8.68 33.31
CA VAL A 505 -7.25 7.35 33.16
C VAL A 505 -7.21 6.56 34.46
N THR A 506 -8.17 5.66 34.61
CA THR A 506 -8.33 4.77 35.78
C THR A 506 -7.92 3.33 35.48
N ARG A 507 -7.64 3.00 34.20
CA ARG A 507 -7.15 1.69 33.76
C ARG A 507 -6.04 1.88 32.73
N SER A 508 -4.99 1.08 32.83
CA SER A 508 -3.84 1.15 31.92
C SER A 508 -2.95 -0.08 32.06
N ILE A 509 -2.10 -0.30 31.06
CA ILE A 509 -0.94 -1.21 31.15
C ILE A 509 0.28 -0.36 31.53
N GLY A 510 1.04 -0.77 32.55
CA GLY A 510 2.14 0.05 33.10
C GLY A 510 1.71 0.86 34.31
N ASP A 511 2.10 2.14 34.43
CA ASP A 511 1.75 3.02 35.56
C ASP A 511 1.92 2.35 36.94
N ASP A 512 3.08 1.71 37.13
CA ASP A 512 3.34 0.79 38.25
C ASP A 512 3.18 1.46 39.63
N ASP A 513 3.44 2.76 39.75
CA ASP A 513 3.25 3.54 40.98
C ASP A 513 1.77 3.69 41.39
N LEU A 514 0.85 3.47 40.46
CA LEU A 514 -0.59 3.58 40.69
C LEU A 514 -1.29 2.22 40.81
N LYS A 515 -0.55 1.11 40.71
CA LYS A 515 -1.07 -0.24 40.92
C LYS A 515 -1.31 -0.48 42.42
N PRO A 516 -2.37 -1.23 42.81
CA PRO A 516 -3.34 -1.89 41.95
C PRO A 516 -4.54 -1.01 41.54
N ALA A 517 -4.60 0.25 41.99
CA ALA A 517 -5.78 1.08 41.82
C ALA A 517 -6.07 1.40 40.34
N VAL A 518 -5.03 1.69 39.55
CA VAL A 518 -5.11 1.80 38.09
C VAL A 518 -4.92 0.40 37.49
N THR A 519 -6.00 -0.35 37.30
CA THR A 519 -5.91 -1.77 36.90
C THR A 519 -5.61 -1.95 35.41
N ALA A 520 -4.96 -3.06 35.04
CA ALA A 520 -4.83 -3.49 33.65
C ALA A 520 -5.99 -4.39 33.19
N GLU A 521 -6.89 -4.77 34.10
CA GLU A 521 -8.08 -5.55 33.74
C GLU A 521 -9.00 -4.72 32.82
N PRO A 522 -9.26 -5.17 31.59
CA PRO A 522 -10.10 -4.45 30.65
C PRO A 522 -11.60 -4.59 30.99
N GLU A 523 -12.40 -3.60 30.59
CA GLU A 523 -13.82 -3.79 30.36
C GLU A 523 -14.01 -4.71 29.14
N MET A 524 -14.93 -5.67 29.25
CA MET A 524 -15.26 -6.60 28.17
C MET A 524 -16.67 -6.38 27.66
N THR A 525 -16.80 -6.17 26.36
CA THR A 525 -18.10 -6.11 25.66
C THR A 525 -18.18 -7.26 24.66
N GLU A 526 -19.33 -7.93 24.62
CA GLU A 526 -19.67 -8.96 23.62
C GLU A 526 -20.85 -8.46 22.78
N THR A 527 -20.73 -8.52 21.47
CA THR A 527 -21.77 -8.06 20.53
C THR A 527 -21.98 -9.08 19.42
N ASP A 528 -23.24 -9.48 19.20
CA ASP A 528 -23.61 -10.30 18.06
C ASP A 528 -23.59 -9.45 16.79
N LEU A 529 -22.77 -9.88 15.82
CA LEU A 529 -22.66 -9.28 14.51
C LEU A 529 -23.82 -9.72 13.62
N SER A 530 -24.34 -8.78 12.83
CA SER A 530 -25.45 -8.96 11.91
C SER A 530 -25.11 -8.45 10.51
N GLY A 531 -25.98 -8.77 9.55
CA GLY A 531 -25.93 -8.22 8.20
C GLY A 531 -26.29 -6.73 8.11
N GLU A 532 -26.39 -6.02 9.23
CA GLU A 532 -26.52 -4.55 9.29
C GLU A 532 -25.22 -3.86 9.73
N ASP A 533 -24.23 -4.61 10.21
CA ASP A 533 -22.93 -4.09 10.60
C ASP A 533 -22.06 -3.81 9.38
N GLU A 534 -21.58 -2.58 9.25
CA GLU A 534 -20.83 -2.09 8.09
C GLU A 534 -19.33 -2.06 8.38
N PHE A 535 -18.92 -1.41 9.46
CA PHE A 535 -17.52 -1.25 9.85
C PHE A 535 -17.35 -0.98 11.35
N LEU A 536 -16.17 -1.28 11.85
CA LEU A 536 -15.70 -1.01 13.21
C LEU A 536 -14.66 0.12 13.16
N VAL A 537 -14.68 1.03 14.14
CA VAL A 537 -13.65 2.05 14.33
C VAL A 537 -13.13 1.97 15.75
N MET A 538 -11.81 1.89 15.91
CA MET A 538 -11.12 1.92 17.21
C MET A 538 -10.13 3.08 17.17
N ALA A 539 -10.18 3.97 18.16
CA ALA A 539 -9.27 5.11 18.18
C ALA A 539 -8.94 5.60 19.60
N SER A 540 -7.84 6.35 19.72
CA SER A 540 -7.47 7.09 20.93
C SER A 540 -8.37 8.31 21.14
N ASP A 541 -8.36 8.82 22.36
CA ASP A 541 -8.96 10.10 22.77
C ASP A 541 -8.59 11.28 21.85
N GLY A 542 -7.37 11.29 21.30
CA GLY A 542 -6.94 12.27 20.29
C GLY A 542 -7.91 12.42 19.10
N LEU A 543 -8.65 11.37 18.72
CA LEU A 543 -9.78 11.48 17.77
C LEU A 543 -11.07 11.94 18.48
N TRP A 544 -11.43 11.25 19.57
CA TRP A 544 -12.76 11.35 20.19
C TRP A 544 -13.02 12.66 20.93
N ASP A 545 -11.98 13.38 21.31
CA ASP A 545 -12.07 14.69 21.97
C ASP A 545 -12.57 15.78 21.02
N VAL A 546 -12.39 15.59 19.70
CA VAL A 546 -12.66 16.63 18.69
C VAL A 546 -13.58 16.16 17.56
N VAL A 547 -13.78 14.86 17.38
CA VAL A 547 -14.69 14.27 16.38
C VAL A 547 -15.77 13.44 17.06
N SER A 548 -17.04 13.77 16.79
CA SER A 548 -18.18 13.03 17.34
C SER A 548 -18.35 11.66 16.67
N ASN A 549 -18.96 10.69 17.38
CA ASN A 549 -19.23 9.36 16.81
C ASN A 549 -20.03 9.42 15.50
N THR A 550 -20.97 10.36 15.40
CA THR A 550 -21.78 10.59 14.20
C THR A 550 -20.93 11.16 13.06
N ASP A 551 -20.05 12.12 13.36
CA ASP A 551 -19.14 12.67 12.36
C ASP A 551 -18.18 11.61 11.83
N VAL A 552 -17.66 10.73 12.70
CA VAL A 552 -16.81 9.60 12.27
C VAL A 552 -17.53 8.74 11.25
N VAL A 553 -18.79 8.37 11.51
CA VAL A 553 -19.60 7.58 10.57
C VAL A 553 -19.83 8.34 9.27
N ASN A 554 -20.17 9.63 9.32
CA ASN A 554 -20.40 10.44 8.13
C ASN A 554 -19.12 10.58 7.28
N ILE A 555 -17.99 10.87 7.92
CA ILE A 555 -16.68 11.00 7.25
C ILE A 555 -16.33 9.70 6.54
N ILE A 556 -16.50 8.54 7.20
CA ILE A 556 -16.22 7.24 6.55
C ILE A 556 -17.15 7.01 5.36
N ARG A 557 -18.43 7.39 5.46
CA ARG A 557 -19.40 7.21 4.36
C ARG A 557 -19.13 8.12 3.17
N ASP A 558 -18.55 9.30 3.41
CA ASP A 558 -18.16 10.29 2.39
C ASP A 558 -16.72 10.09 1.89
N THR A 559 -16.03 9.06 2.39
CA THR A 559 -14.68 8.70 1.99
C THR A 559 -14.71 7.41 1.18
N VAL A 560 -13.82 7.32 0.19
CA VAL A 560 -13.50 6.06 -0.49
C VAL A 560 -13.38 4.95 0.53
N LYS A 561 -14.18 3.89 0.38
CA LYS A 561 -14.29 2.76 1.30
C LYS A 561 -13.06 1.84 1.26
N GLU A 562 -11.92 2.41 1.63
CA GLU A 562 -10.62 1.77 1.84
C GLU A 562 -10.16 2.09 3.28
N PRO A 563 -9.91 1.07 4.12
CA PRO A 563 -9.59 1.25 5.54
C PRO A 563 -8.52 2.30 5.85
N GLY A 564 -7.41 2.30 5.11
CA GLY A 564 -6.27 3.19 5.34
C GLY A 564 -6.62 4.65 5.07
N MET A 565 -7.34 4.91 3.97
CA MET A 565 -7.82 6.24 3.60
C MET A 565 -8.86 6.77 4.59
N CYS A 566 -9.79 5.93 5.05
CA CYS A 566 -10.75 6.29 6.10
C CYS A 566 -10.03 6.67 7.40
N ALA A 567 -9.09 5.83 7.87
CA ALA A 567 -8.32 6.10 9.08
C ALA A 567 -7.51 7.40 8.96
N LYS A 568 -6.83 7.60 7.81
CA LYS A 568 -6.07 8.83 7.53
C LYS A 568 -6.95 10.07 7.49
N ARG A 569 -8.12 9.99 6.86
CA ARG A 569 -9.07 11.11 6.79
C ARG A 569 -9.57 11.49 8.18
N LEU A 570 -9.91 10.51 9.02
CA LEU A 570 -10.33 10.74 10.41
C LEU A 570 -9.22 11.38 11.24
N ALA A 571 -7.99 10.88 11.13
CA ALA A 571 -6.85 11.45 11.85
C ALA A 571 -6.55 12.90 11.41
N THR A 572 -6.63 13.16 10.11
CA THR A 572 -6.44 14.51 9.55
C THR A 572 -7.54 15.46 10.03
N GLU A 573 -8.79 15.01 10.02
CA GLU A 573 -9.92 15.79 10.51
C GLU A 573 -9.75 16.14 12.00
N ALA A 574 -9.31 15.19 12.83
CA ALA A 574 -9.04 15.45 14.25
C ALA A 574 -7.93 16.50 14.44
N ALA A 575 -6.86 16.42 13.67
CA ALA A 575 -5.79 17.43 13.70
C ALA A 575 -6.31 18.81 13.25
N GLU A 576 -7.12 18.88 12.18
CA GLU A 576 -7.73 20.12 11.68
C GLU A 576 -8.70 20.74 12.69
N ARG A 577 -9.41 19.92 13.47
CA ARG A 577 -10.29 20.36 14.57
C ARG A 577 -9.52 20.72 15.86
N GLY A 578 -8.19 20.67 15.81
CA GLY A 578 -7.33 21.16 16.88
C GLY A 578 -7.07 20.15 18.00
N SER A 579 -7.11 18.85 17.71
CA SER A 579 -6.63 17.84 18.64
C SER A 579 -5.19 18.15 19.06
N LYS A 580 -4.92 18.01 20.37
CA LYS A 580 -3.61 18.31 20.97
C LYS A 580 -2.87 17.05 21.44
N ASP A 581 -3.48 15.88 21.24
CA ASP A 581 -2.96 14.60 21.71
C ASP A 581 -2.52 13.71 20.53
N ASN A 582 -1.94 12.55 20.83
CA ASN A 582 -1.60 11.54 19.86
C ASN A 582 -2.86 10.89 19.29
N ILE A 583 -2.97 10.90 17.96
CA ILE A 583 -4.14 10.38 17.25
C ILE A 583 -3.80 9.01 16.66
N THR A 584 -4.45 7.96 17.16
CA THR A 584 -4.39 6.61 16.58
C THR A 584 -5.80 6.22 16.15
N VAL A 585 -5.95 5.75 14.90
CA VAL A 585 -7.25 5.34 14.34
C VAL A 585 -7.09 4.04 13.56
N ILE A 586 -7.97 3.08 13.83
CA ILE A 586 -8.10 1.81 13.10
C ILE A 586 -9.53 1.72 12.59
N VAL A 587 -9.69 1.41 11.30
CA VAL A 587 -10.98 1.18 10.64
C VAL A 587 -10.99 -0.23 10.08
N VAL A 588 -12.05 -0.99 10.34
CA VAL A 588 -12.21 -2.37 9.85
C VAL A 588 -13.58 -2.50 9.18
N PHE A 589 -13.62 -2.71 7.85
CA PHE A 589 -14.88 -3.02 7.17
C PHE A 589 -15.28 -4.47 7.44
N LEU A 590 -16.51 -4.67 7.96
CA LEU A 590 -17.03 -6.00 8.33
C LEU A 590 -17.71 -6.70 7.15
N ARG A 591 -17.81 -6.02 6.01
CA ARG A 591 -18.30 -6.58 4.74
C ARG A 591 -17.31 -6.33 3.61
N PRO A 592 -17.27 -7.24 2.62
CA PRO A 592 -16.61 -6.96 1.35
C PRO A 592 -17.23 -5.71 0.74
N VAL A 593 -16.44 -4.66 0.63
CA VAL A 593 -16.83 -3.43 -0.05
C VAL A 593 -16.86 -3.71 -1.55
N SER A 594 -18.01 -3.52 -2.20
CA SER A 594 -18.11 -3.72 -3.65
C SER A 594 -17.30 -2.67 -4.41
N THR A 595 -16.75 -3.02 -5.58
CA THR A 595 -15.91 -2.14 -6.42
C THR A 595 -16.59 -0.81 -6.76
N ALA A 596 -17.93 -0.78 -6.81
CA ALA A 596 -18.72 0.42 -7.07
C ALA A 596 -18.71 1.41 -5.89
N GLU A 597 -18.54 0.94 -4.66
CA GLU A 597 -18.59 1.77 -3.45
C GLU A 597 -17.21 2.26 -2.98
N ARG A 598 -16.12 1.80 -3.61
CA ARG A 598 -14.75 2.33 -3.38
C ARG A 598 -14.44 3.59 -4.20
N ILE A 599 -15.37 4.03 -5.05
CA ILE A 599 -15.11 5.08 -6.07
C ILE A 599 -15.99 6.32 -5.84
N TYR A 600 -16.93 6.28 -4.89
CA TYR A 600 -17.72 7.44 -4.49
C TYR A 600 -17.07 8.20 -3.35
#